data_AF-A0A5C7LVH2-F1
#
_entry.id   AF-A0A5C7LVH2-F1
#
_cell.length_a   1.000
_cell.length_b   1.000
_cell.length_c   1.000
_cell.angle_alpha   90.00
_cell.angle_beta   90.00
_cell.angle_gamma   90.00
#
_symmetry.space_group_name_H-M   'P 1'
#
loop_
_entity.id
_entity.type
_entity.pdbx_description
1 polymer ?
#
loop_
_entity_poly.entity_id
_entity_poly.type
_entity_poly.pdbx_seq_one_letter_code
_entity_poly.pdbx_strand_id
1 'polypeptide(L)'
;MGFEALFAQLLNAMLMKCLSDISSQTPQEYVRDHFDPATGRIDPELVNDAMPAAARAARKARRSLPPAERKDAPKLSREDLYARTEAQLIEGMHATTEQVFACREFAATLGDD
;
A
#
# COMPACT_ATOMS: atom_id res chain seq x y z
N MET A 1 -2.53 12.98 -13.54
CA MET A 1 -2.53 11.68 -12.83
C MET A 1 -3.67 11.73 -11.82
N GLY A 2 -4.66 10.83 -11.91
CA GLY A 2 -5.83 10.88 -11.02
C GLY A 2 -5.53 10.39 -9.60
N PHE A 3 -6.48 10.59 -8.68
CA PHE A 3 -6.39 10.14 -7.29
C PHE A 3 -5.99 8.66 -7.19
N GLU A 4 -6.62 7.80 -8.00
CA GLU A 4 -6.42 6.34 -7.99
C GLU A 4 -4.97 5.93 -8.26
N ALA A 5 -4.35 6.51 -9.29
CA ALA A 5 -2.96 6.22 -9.64
C ALA A 5 -1.99 6.74 -8.56
N LEU A 6 -2.23 7.93 -8.02
CA LEU A 6 -1.44 8.48 -6.91
C LEU A 6 -1.58 7.64 -5.64
N PHE A 7 -2.80 7.21 -5.32
CA PHE A 7 -3.09 6.38 -4.16
C PHE A 7 -2.38 5.04 -4.26
N ALA A 8 -2.48 4.32 -5.39
CA ALA A 8 -1.82 3.04 -5.58
C ALA A 8 -0.28 3.16 -5.48
N GLN A 9 0.31 4.19 -6.10
CA GLN A 9 1.76 4.43 -6.02
C GLN A 9 2.23 4.70 -4.58
N LEU A 10 1.49 5.54 -3.84
CA LEU A 10 1.80 5.86 -2.44
C LEU A 10 1.54 4.69 -1.51
N LEU A 11 0.48 3.92 -1.76
CA LEU A 11 0.14 2.73 -0.97
C LEU A 11 1.28 1.71 -1.07
N ASN A 12 1.73 1.38 -2.28
CA ASN A 12 2.85 0.46 -2.49
C ASN A 12 4.10 0.85 -1.70
N ALA A 13 4.50 2.11 -1.76
CA ALA A 13 5.67 2.59 -1.05
C ALA A 13 5.50 2.62 0.48
N MET A 14 4.31 2.96 0.97
CA MET A 14 4.04 2.95 2.41
C MET A 14 3.94 1.52 2.97
N LEU A 15 3.40 0.58 2.20
CA LEU A 15 3.39 -0.85 2.56
C LEU A 15 4.81 -1.41 2.57
N MET A 16 5.64 -1.06 1.59
CA MET A 16 7.06 -1.45 1.54
C MET A 16 7.82 -1.04 2.80
N LYS A 17 7.64 0.21 3.27
CA LYS A 17 8.20 0.68 4.55
C LYS A 17 7.64 -0.12 5.72
N CYS A 18 6.31 -0.21 5.81
CA CYS A 18 5.62 -0.91 6.90
C CYS A 18 6.12 -2.34 7.09
N LEU A 19 6.23 -3.12 6.01
CA LEU A 19 6.66 -4.51 6.08
C LEU A 19 8.14 -4.66 6.43
N SER A 20 8.98 -3.72 5.99
CA SER A 20 10.41 -3.71 6.29
C SER A 20 10.70 -3.36 7.76
N ASP A 21 9.77 -2.68 8.44
CA ASP A 21 9.86 -2.38 9.87
C ASP A 21 9.42 -3.57 10.76
N ILE A 22 8.56 -4.46 10.22
CA ILE A 22 7.96 -5.58 10.97
C ILE A 22 8.80 -6.86 10.86
N SER A 23 9.45 -7.10 9.71
CA SER A 23 10.17 -8.35 9.44
C SER A 23 11.51 -8.09 8.75
N SER A 24 12.50 -8.93 9.06
CA SER A 24 13.78 -8.96 8.33
C SER A 24 13.70 -9.74 7.01
N GLN A 25 12.59 -10.44 6.75
CA GLN A 25 12.33 -11.09 5.46
C GLN A 25 12.13 -10.05 4.37
N THR A 26 12.22 -10.48 3.11
CA THR A 26 11.74 -9.63 2.02
C THR A 26 10.21 -9.46 2.14
N PRO A 27 9.65 -8.29 1.78
CA PRO A 27 8.21 -8.08 1.83
C PRO A 27 7.41 -9.14 1.05
N GLN A 28 7.95 -9.67 -0.05
CA GLN A 28 7.29 -10.73 -0.81
C GLN A 28 7.26 -12.07 -0.05
N GLU A 29 8.33 -12.43 0.65
CA GLU A 29 8.37 -13.64 1.49
C GLU A 29 7.38 -13.51 2.65
N TYR A 30 7.42 -12.38 3.36
CA TYR A 30 6.53 -12.14 4.49
C TYR A 30 5.06 -12.19 4.06
N VAL A 31 4.69 -11.54 2.96
CA VAL A 31 3.30 -11.60 2.45
C VAL A 31 2.88 -13.02 2.05
N ARG A 32 3.79 -13.84 1.48
CA ARG A 32 3.48 -15.24 1.15
C ARG A 32 3.19 -16.09 2.37
N ASP A 33 3.94 -15.89 3.45
CA ASP A 33 3.74 -16.64 4.70
C ASP A 33 2.36 -16.34 5.34
N HIS A 34 1.76 -15.19 5.01
CA HIS A 34 0.44 -14.76 5.46
C HIS A 34 -0.68 -14.90 4.41
N PHE A 35 -0.40 -15.50 3.24
CA PHE A 35 -1.40 -15.72 2.19
C PHE A 35 -2.03 -17.11 2.30
N ASP A 36 -3.36 -17.17 2.38
CA ASP A 36 -4.10 -18.43 2.32
C ASP A 36 -4.48 -18.76 0.85
N PRO A 37 -3.85 -19.77 0.24
CA PRO A 37 -4.14 -20.15 -1.14
C PRO A 37 -5.52 -20.79 -1.33
N ALA A 38 -6.15 -21.31 -0.27
CA ALA A 38 -7.49 -21.92 -0.36
C ALA A 38 -8.58 -20.86 -0.50
N THR A 39 -8.42 -19.72 0.17
CA THR A 39 -9.38 -18.60 0.14
C THR A 39 -8.94 -17.46 -0.77
N GLY A 40 -7.66 -17.41 -1.16
CA GLY A 40 -7.09 -16.33 -1.96
C GLY A 40 -6.96 -15.02 -1.18
N ARG A 41 -6.87 -15.09 0.15
CA ARG A 41 -6.89 -13.92 1.05
C ARG A 41 -5.62 -13.80 1.85
N ILE A 42 -5.33 -12.58 2.27
CA ILE A 42 -4.26 -12.30 3.24
C ILE A 42 -4.84 -12.43 4.65
N ASP A 43 -4.02 -12.91 5.58
CA ASP A 43 -4.29 -12.87 7.00
C ASP A 43 -4.89 -11.50 7.41
N PRO A 44 -6.11 -11.47 7.96
CA PRO A 44 -6.75 -10.23 8.35
C PRO A 44 -5.94 -9.39 9.33
N GLU A 45 -5.11 -10.01 10.18
CA GLU A 45 -4.24 -9.28 11.10
C GLU A 45 -3.22 -8.44 10.32
N LEU A 46 -2.54 -9.05 9.34
CA LEU A 46 -1.58 -8.36 8.47
C LEU A 46 -2.23 -7.20 7.70
N VAL A 47 -3.45 -7.41 7.17
CA VAL A 47 -4.16 -6.33 6.47
C VAL A 47 -4.49 -5.19 7.45
N ASN A 48 -4.96 -5.50 8.66
CA ASN A 48 -5.30 -4.50 9.66
C ASN A 48 -4.07 -3.72 10.15
N ASP A 49 -2.90 -4.36 10.27
CA ASP A 49 -1.65 -3.69 10.62
C ASP A 49 -1.17 -2.73 9.52
N ALA A 50 -1.47 -3.05 8.27
CA ALA A 50 -1.18 -2.21 7.11
C ALA A 50 -2.18 -1.05 6.90
N MET A 51 -3.37 -1.09 7.51
CA MET A 51 -4.42 -0.07 7.34
C MET A 51 -3.98 1.37 7.68
N PRO A 52 -3.19 1.64 8.74
CA PRO A 52 -2.67 2.98 9.01
C PRO A 52 -1.80 3.53 7.87
N ALA A 53 -1.02 2.66 7.20
CA ALA A 53 -0.25 3.03 6.01
C ALA A 53 -1.17 3.39 4.85
N ALA A 54 -2.21 2.59 4.59
CA ALA A 54 -3.20 2.89 3.56
C ALA A 54 -3.97 4.20 3.80
N ALA A 55 -4.36 4.46 5.05
CA ALA A 55 -5.00 5.72 5.42
C ALA A 55 -4.07 6.93 5.21
N ARG A 56 -2.76 6.80 5.52
CA ARG A 56 -1.76 7.83 5.22
C ARG A 56 -1.60 8.03 3.71
N ALA A 57 -1.54 6.96 2.93
CA ALA A 57 -1.43 7.03 1.47
C ALA A 57 -2.61 7.77 0.85
N ALA A 58 -3.84 7.47 1.27
CA ALA A 58 -5.04 8.15 0.79
C ALA A 58 -5.04 9.65 1.13
N ARG A 59 -4.62 10.01 2.35
CA ARG A 59 -4.49 11.43 2.77
C ARG A 59 -3.43 12.15 1.95
N LYS A 60 -2.27 11.52 1.72
CA LYS A 60 -1.16 12.09 0.95
C LYS A 60 -1.55 12.24 -0.52
N ALA A 61 -2.15 11.23 -1.15
CA ALA A 61 -2.67 11.28 -2.51
C ALA A 61 -3.63 12.47 -2.70
N ARG A 62 -4.58 12.64 -1.78
CA ARG A 62 -5.52 13.76 -1.83
C ARG A 62 -4.84 15.13 -1.65
N ARG A 63 -3.82 15.24 -0.81
CA ARG A 63 -3.06 16.49 -0.63
C ARG A 63 -2.18 16.81 -1.84
N SER A 64 -1.69 15.80 -2.54
CA SER A 64 -0.88 15.96 -3.76
C SER A 64 -1.68 16.42 -4.98
N LEU A 65 -3.01 16.26 -4.97
CA LEU A 65 -3.86 16.80 -6.03
C LEU A 65 -3.94 18.35 -5.99
N PRO A 66 -4.11 19.01 -7.15
CA PRO A 66 -4.41 20.43 -7.22
C PRO A 66 -5.65 20.79 -6.38
N PRO A 67 -5.71 21.97 -5.73
CA PRO A 67 -6.81 22.34 -4.84
C PRO A 67 -8.21 22.16 -5.43
N ALA A 68 -8.38 22.44 -6.73
CA ALA A 68 -9.64 22.25 -7.45
C ALA A 68 -10.10 20.78 -7.48
N GLU A 69 -9.17 19.84 -7.67
CA GLU A 69 -9.46 18.40 -7.78
C GLU A 69 -9.63 17.72 -6.41
N ARG A 70 -9.16 18.33 -5.32
CA ARG A 70 -9.26 17.73 -3.96
C ARG A 70 -10.69 17.58 -3.46
N LYS A 71 -11.61 18.38 -3.99
CA LYS A 71 -13.04 18.35 -3.64
C LYS A 71 -13.72 17.12 -4.24
N ASP A 72 -13.28 16.74 -5.43
CA ASP A 72 -13.85 15.64 -6.22
C ASP A 72 -13.12 14.31 -5.97
N ALA A 73 -11.98 14.35 -5.28
CA ALA A 73 -11.26 13.15 -4.85
C ALA A 73 -12.14 12.28 -3.94
N PRO A 74 -12.20 10.96 -4.19
CA PRO A 74 -13.06 10.06 -3.43
C PRO A 74 -12.66 9.99 -1.95
N LYS A 75 -13.66 9.87 -1.08
CA LYS A 75 -13.47 9.60 0.34
C LYS A 75 -13.56 8.09 0.53
N LEU A 76 -12.41 7.43 0.64
CA LEU A 76 -12.35 5.99 0.87
C LEU A 76 -12.89 5.67 2.27
N SER A 77 -13.81 4.71 2.34
CA SER A 77 -14.26 4.12 3.60
C SER A 77 -13.18 3.21 4.20
N ARG A 78 -13.39 2.75 5.44
CA ARG A 78 -12.51 1.74 6.05
C ARG A 78 -12.51 0.45 5.24
N GLU A 79 -13.67 0.04 4.72
CA GLU A 79 -13.81 -1.16 3.91
C GLU A 79 -13.07 -1.03 2.57
N ASP A 80 -13.17 0.14 1.91
CA ASP A 80 -12.42 0.41 0.68
C ASP A 80 -10.91 0.34 0.92
N LEU A 81 -10.44 0.96 2.00
CA LEU A 81 -9.03 0.94 2.37
C LEU A 81 -8.56 -0.49 2.66
N TYR A 82 -9.36 -1.30 3.35
CA TYR A 82 -9.04 -2.71 3.60
C TYR A 82 -8.92 -3.49 2.29
N ALA A 83 -9.95 -3.43 1.44
CA ALA A 83 -9.97 -4.16 0.17
C ALA A 83 -8.80 -3.78 -0.74
N ARG A 84 -8.48 -2.48 -0.81
CA ARG A 84 -7.34 -1.97 -1.60
C ARG A 84 -5.99 -2.38 -1.01
N THR A 85 -5.89 -2.46 0.31
CA THR A 85 -4.68 -2.91 1.00
C THR A 85 -4.43 -4.39 0.77
N GLU A 86 -5.44 -5.22 0.96
CA GLU A 86 -5.39 -6.66 0.69
C GLU A 86 -5.02 -6.93 -0.78
N ALA A 87 -5.69 -6.25 -1.72
CA ALA A 87 -5.39 -6.39 -3.15
C ALA A 87 -3.93 -5.99 -3.47
N GLN A 88 -3.43 -4.90 -2.88
CA GLN A 88 -2.07 -4.43 -3.15
C GLN A 88 -1.00 -5.35 -2.53
N LEU A 89 -1.25 -5.94 -1.36
CA LEU A 89 -0.38 -6.93 -0.76
C LEU A 89 -0.28 -8.18 -1.66
N ILE A 90 -1.43 -8.68 -2.14
CA ILE A 90 -1.49 -9.82 -3.07
C ILE A 90 -0.75 -9.50 -4.38
N GLU A 91 -0.94 -8.31 -4.95
CA GLU A 91 -0.18 -7.89 -6.15
C GLU A 91 1.32 -7.82 -5.87
N GLY A 92 1.71 -7.24 -4.73
CA GLY A 92 3.10 -7.11 -4.29
C GLY A 92 3.81 -8.46 -4.09
N MET A 93 3.07 -9.50 -3.73
CA MET A 93 3.57 -10.89 -3.62
C MET A 93 4.17 -11.41 -4.94
N HIS A 94 3.67 -10.90 -6.07
CA HIS A 94 4.06 -11.29 -7.42
C HIS A 94 4.97 -10.25 -8.10
N ALA A 95 5.34 -9.17 -7.42
CA ALA A 95 6.17 -8.12 -7.97
C ALA A 95 7.58 -8.63 -8.32
N THR A 96 8.11 -8.18 -9.46
CA THR A 96 9.48 -8.48 -9.87
C THR A 96 10.49 -7.74 -8.98
N THR A 97 11.74 -8.20 -8.97
CA THR A 97 12.83 -7.54 -8.24
C THR A 97 12.98 -6.07 -8.66
N GLU A 98 12.81 -5.77 -9.95
CA GLU A 98 12.87 -4.40 -10.48
C GLU A 98 11.74 -3.52 -9.94
N GLN A 99 10.51 -4.03 -9.90
CA GLN A 99 9.36 -3.32 -9.34
C GLN A 99 9.56 -3.05 -7.85
N VAL A 100 10.10 -4.02 -7.12
CA VAL A 100 10.42 -3.88 -5.69
C VAL A 100 11.52 -2.86 -5.45
N PHE A 101 12.56 -2.86 -6.28
CA PHE A 101 13.63 -1.87 -6.20
C PHE A 101 13.11 -0.45 -6.46
N ALA A 102 12.36 -0.25 -7.54
CA ALA A 102 11.74 1.05 -7.86
C ALA A 102 10.79 1.52 -6.76
N CYS A 103 10.02 0.61 -6.17
CA CYS A 103 9.14 0.90 -5.03
C CYS A 103 9.93 1.33 -3.79
N ARG A 104 11.05 0.65 -3.48
CA ARG A 104 11.94 1.01 -2.38
C ARG A 104 12.59 2.38 -2.57
N GLU A 105 13.07 2.68 -3.77
CA GLU A 105 13.63 3.99 -4.09
C GLU A 105 12.59 5.09 -3.89
N PHE A 106 11.37 4.89 -4.41
CA PHE A 106 10.28 5.84 -4.22
C PHE A 106 9.89 5.97 -2.73
N ALA A 107 9.83 4.87 -1.99
CA ALA A 107 9.54 4.88 -0.56
C ALA A 107 10.58 5.66 0.26
N ALA A 108 11.86 5.62 -0.13
CA ALA A 108 12.90 6.41 0.50
C ALA A 108 12.71 7.93 0.29
N THR A 109 12.05 8.34 -0.80
CA THR A 109 11.69 9.76 -1.05
C THR A 109 10.48 10.23 -0.26
N LEU A 110 9.65 9.30 0.23
CA LEU A 110 8.55 9.61 1.14
C LEU A 110 9.17 9.82 2.52
N GLY A 111 9.56 11.06 2.83
CA GLY A 111 10.03 11.44 4.16
C GLY A 111 9.12 10.93 5.29
N ASP A 112 9.67 10.82 6.49
CA ASP A 112 8.93 10.36 7.66
C ASP A 112 7.97 11.47 8.13
N ASP A 113 6.76 11.49 7.56
CA ASP A 113 5.66 12.37 7.99
C ASP A 113 5.12 11.94 9.36
#